data_AF-A0AAV2YKD9-F1
#
_entry.id   AF-A0AAV2YKD9-F1
#
_cell.length_a   1.000
_cell.length_b   1.000
_cell.length_c   1.000
_cell.angle_alpha   90.00
_cell.angle_beta   90.00
_cell.angle_gamma   90.00
#
_symmetry.space_group_name_H-M   'P 1'
#
loop_
_entity.id
_entity.type
_entity.pdbx_description
1 polymer ?
#
loop_
_entity_poly.entity_id
_entity_poly.type
_entity_poly.pdbx_seq_one_letter_code
_entity_poly.pdbx_strand_id
1 'polypeptide(L)'
;MGFSRARVDYGIYHMHREGSPIFLSVYVDDVLIEGPLTHLLALEVNVSQQQITLSQSSYVSKLLKRFNMEDAFPRYTPVLDTEIPVKPPKPYGPDVNRRDISYREPVGSLQYLVRCTRPNLANGV
;
A
#
# COMPACT_ATOMS: atom_id res chain seq x y z
N MET A 1 11.58 1.50 9.91
CA MET A 1 10.26 1.99 10.38
C MET A 1 10.34 2.87 11.64
N GLY A 2 11.48 3.06 12.31
CA GLY A 2 11.66 4.10 13.34
C GLY A 2 10.95 3.88 14.69
N PHE A 3 10.01 2.93 14.76
CA PHE A 3 9.34 2.53 15.99
C PHE A 3 10.23 1.65 16.87
N SER A 4 10.21 1.94 18.16
CA SER A 4 10.83 1.14 19.22
C SER A 4 9.73 0.50 20.07
N ARG A 5 9.86 -0.79 20.37
CA ARG A 5 8.90 -1.49 21.23
C ARG A 5 9.04 -1.01 22.68
N ALA A 6 7.91 -0.80 23.36
CA ALA A 6 7.89 -0.51 24.78
C ALA A 6 8.41 -1.71 25.59
N ARG A 7 8.98 -1.44 26.76
CA ARG A 7 9.49 -2.50 27.66
C ARG A 7 8.40 -3.09 28.56
N VAL A 8 7.35 -2.32 28.80
CA VAL A 8 6.27 -2.66 29.74
C VAL A 8 5.14 -3.43 29.08
N ASP A 9 4.95 -3.27 27.77
CA ASP A 9 3.91 -3.94 26.99
C ASP A 9 4.47 -4.27 25.60
N TYR A 10 4.30 -5.52 25.18
CA TYR A 10 4.82 -6.03 23.90
C TYR A 10 4.00 -5.57 22.69
N GLY A 11 2.74 -5.18 22.89
CA GLY A 11 1.87 -4.63 21.86
C GLY A 11 2.10 -3.14 21.61
N ILE A 12 2.77 -2.42 22.51
CA ILE A 12 2.98 -0.98 22.39
C ILE A 12 4.34 -0.69 21.74
N TYR A 13 4.30 0.14 20.71
CA TYR A 13 5.46 0.70 20.03
C TYR A 13 5.39 2.22 20.09
N HIS A 14 6.53 2.88 20.13
CA HIS A 14 6.60 4.34 20.14
C HIS A 14 7.70 4.83 19.20
N MET A 15 7.49 6.02 18.64
CA MET A 15 8.46 6.74 17.83
C MET A 15 8.37 8.22 18.16
N HIS A 16 9.51 8.91 18.23
CA HIS A 16 9.53 10.38 18.31
C HIS A 16 9.79 10.96 16.92
N ARG A 17 8.88 11.82 16.45
CA ARG A 17 9.08 12.65 15.26
C ARG A 17 8.79 14.09 15.60
N GLU A 18 9.72 15.00 15.26
CA GLU A 18 9.55 16.45 15.46
C GLU A 18 9.15 16.83 16.90
N GLY A 19 9.70 16.13 17.90
CA GLY A 19 9.42 16.38 19.31
C GLY A 19 8.06 15.84 19.81
N SER A 20 7.25 15.25 18.93
CA SER A 20 5.97 14.65 19.29
C SER A 20 6.04 13.12 19.31
N PRO A 21 5.52 12.46 20.35
CA PRO A 21 5.43 11.00 20.38
C PRO A 21 4.30 10.52 19.48
N ILE A 22 4.60 9.44 18.75
CA ILE A 22 3.62 8.61 18.05
C ILE A 22 3.63 7.26 18.75
N PHE A 23 2.47 6.83 19.23
CA PHE A 23 2.26 5.50 19.78
C PHE A 23 1.55 4.62 18.76
N LEU A 24 1.97 3.37 18.68
CA LEU A 24 1.41 2.33 17.84
C LEU A 24 1.11 1.14 18.75
N SER A 25 -0.15 0.94 19.08
CA SER A 25 -0.61 -0.20 19.87
C SER A 25 -1.17 -1.25 18.94
N VAL A 26 -0.51 -2.40 18.90
CA VAL A 26 -0.92 -3.58 18.14
C VAL A 26 -1.59 -4.52 19.13
N TYR A 27 -2.90 -4.68 18.98
CA TYR A 27 -3.71 -5.55 19.81
C TYR A 27 -4.57 -6.41 18.90
N VAL A 28 -4.79 -7.68 19.21
CA VAL A 28 -5.54 -8.67 18.41
C VAL A 28 -6.50 -8.03 17.40
N ASP A 29 -6.19 -8.22 16.11
CA ASP A 29 -6.91 -7.70 14.91
C ASP A 29 -6.93 -6.18 14.70
N ASP A 30 -6.56 -5.38 15.70
CA ASP A 30 -6.55 -3.93 15.68
C ASP A 30 -5.13 -3.32 15.73
N VAL A 31 -5.00 -2.17 15.09
CA VAL A 31 -3.80 -1.33 15.19
C VAL A 31 -4.26 0.08 15.52
N LEU A 32 -4.00 0.50 16.75
CA LEU A 32 -4.27 1.86 17.21
C LEU A 32 -3.03 2.72 17.04
N ILE A 33 -3.23 3.95 16.58
CA ILE A 33 -2.16 4.92 16.40
C ILE A 33 -2.58 6.23 17.07
N GLU A 34 -1.69 6.78 17.89
CA GLU A 34 -1.90 8.05 18.58
C GLU A 34 -0.74 9.00 18.31
N GLY A 35 -1.01 10.27 18.07
CA GLY A 35 -0.01 11.33 17.84
C GLY A 35 -0.21 12.10 16.53
N PRO A 36 0.54 13.21 16.33
CA PRO A 36 0.46 14.02 15.12
C PRO A 36 1.08 13.26 13.94
N LEU A 37 0.21 12.59 13.19
CA LEU A 37 0.60 11.68 12.13
C LEU A 37 0.43 12.35 10.77
N THR A 38 1.54 12.52 10.05
CA THR A 38 1.52 12.91 8.64
C THR A 38 1.77 11.73 7.71
N HIS A 39 2.56 10.76 8.16
CA HIS A 39 2.95 9.59 7.37
C HIS A 39 3.13 8.35 8.24
N LEU A 40 2.50 7.24 7.86
CA LEU A 40 2.66 5.95 8.52
C LEU A 40 2.43 4.79 7.55
N LEU A 41 3.28 3.76 7.57
CA LEU A 41 3.11 2.58 6.71
C LEU A 41 2.89 2.94 5.21
N ALA A 42 3.51 4.02 4.72
CA ALA A 42 3.29 4.55 3.37
C ALA A 42 1.86 5.07 3.06
N LEU A 43 1.04 5.26 4.10
CA LEU A 43 -0.11 6.16 4.10
C LEU A 43 0.33 7.58 4.44
N GLU A 44 -0.19 8.53 3.70
CA GLU A 44 -0.14 9.96 3.95
C GLU A 44 -1.47 10.35 4.60
N VAL A 45 -1.40 10.96 5.78
CA VAL A 45 -2.58 11.39 6.54
C VAL A 45 -2.61 12.91 6.55
N ASN A 46 -3.70 13.49 6.09
CA ASN A 46 -3.93 14.91 6.12
C ASN A 46 -5.14 15.19 7.00
N VAL A 47 -4.87 15.82 8.15
CA VAL A 47 -5.89 16.21 9.12
C VAL A 47 -6.15 17.71 8.94
N SER A 48 -7.37 18.08 8.59
CA SER A 48 -7.86 19.45 8.60
C SER A 48 -8.89 19.66 9.70
N GLN A 49 -9.34 20.90 9.91
CA GLN A 49 -10.35 21.21 10.92
C GLN A 49 -11.70 20.48 10.69
N GLN A 50 -11.97 20.03 9.46
CA GLN A 50 -13.28 19.49 9.06
C GLN A 50 -13.22 18.03 8.61
N GLN A 51 -12.06 17.54 8.19
CA GLN A 51 -11.94 16.20 7.63
C GLN A 51 -10.55 15.61 7.86
N ILE A 52 -10.50 14.29 7.81
CA ILE A 52 -9.26 13.52 7.72
C ILE A 52 -9.25 12.84 6.37
N THR A 53 -8.20 13.03 5.59
CA THR A 53 -8.01 12.34 4.31
C THR A 53 -6.77 11.45 4.34
N LEU A 54 -6.87 10.32 3.64
CA LEU A 54 -5.81 9.33 3.51
C LEU A 54 -5.39 9.24 2.03
N SER A 55 -4.08 9.25 1.79
CA SER A 55 -3.48 9.10 0.45
C SER A 55 -2.41 8.02 0.49
N GLN A 56 -2.23 7.32 -0.64
CA GLN A 56 -1.11 6.41 -0.87
C GLN A 56 -0.31 6.83 -2.11
N SER A 57 -0.34 8.10 -2.48
CA SER A 57 0.23 8.60 -3.75
C SER A 57 1.73 8.33 -3.85
N SER A 58 2.53 8.67 -2.83
CA SER A 58 3.96 8.35 -2.81
C SER A 58 4.22 6.85 -2.86
N TYR A 59 3.37 6.04 -2.24
CA TYR A 59 3.49 4.59 -2.28
C TYR A 59 3.24 4.04 -3.68
N VAL A 60 2.17 4.49 -4.36
CA VAL A 60 1.87 4.11 -5.75
C VAL A 60 3.02 4.47 -6.67
N SER A 61 3.58 5.68 -6.58
CA SER A 61 4.73 6.08 -7.41
C SER A 61 5.95 5.18 -7.17
N LYS A 62 6.23 4.82 -5.91
CA LYS A 62 7.32 3.88 -5.57
C LYS A 62 7.06 2.47 -6.11
N LEU A 63 5.82 2.00 -6.08
CA LEU A 63 5.44 0.71 -6.65
C LEU A 63 5.61 0.67 -8.17
N LEU A 64 5.12 1.69 -8.88
CA LEU A 64 5.27 1.78 -10.34
C LEU A 64 6.74 1.75 -10.73
N LYS A 65 7.58 2.53 -10.04
CA LYS A 65 9.04 2.48 -10.24
C LYS A 65 9.64 1.11 -9.96
N ARG A 66 9.29 0.50 -8.83
CA ARG A 66 9.81 -0.82 -8.42
C ARG A 66 9.51 -1.92 -9.44
N PHE A 67 8.32 -1.87 -10.05
CA PHE A 67 7.89 -2.85 -11.05
C PHE A 67 8.14 -2.41 -12.50
N ASN A 68 8.86 -1.30 -12.73
CA ASN A 68 9.14 -0.74 -14.06
C ASN A 68 7.86 -0.42 -14.88
N MET A 69 6.88 0.17 -14.21
CA MET A 69 5.57 0.56 -14.75
C MET A 69 5.35 2.09 -14.72
N GLU A 70 6.41 2.90 -14.61
CA GLU A 70 6.30 4.37 -14.58
C GLU A 70 5.67 4.93 -15.86
N ASP A 71 5.91 4.29 -17.01
CA ASP A 71 5.38 4.67 -18.32
C ASP A 71 4.12 3.89 -18.72
N ALA A 72 3.53 3.12 -17.80
CA ALA A 72 2.35 2.32 -18.09
C ALA A 72 1.10 3.20 -18.29
N PHE A 73 0.33 2.92 -19.34
CA PHE A 73 -0.94 3.63 -19.58
C PHE A 73 -2.00 3.24 -18.54
N PRO A 74 -2.71 4.22 -17.92
CA PRO A 74 -3.79 3.92 -17.00
C PRO A 74 -4.96 3.24 -17.74
N ARG A 75 -5.52 2.20 -17.12
CA ARG A 75 -6.71 1.49 -17.61
C ARG A 75 -7.81 1.56 -16.54
N TYR A 76 -9.03 1.86 -16.97
CA TYR A 76 -10.19 1.97 -16.08
C TYR A 76 -10.79 0.62 -15.70
N THR A 77 -10.64 -0.39 -16.57
CA THR A 77 -11.15 -1.74 -16.38
C THR A 77 -10.00 -2.69 -16.03
N PRO A 78 -10.02 -3.34 -14.84
CA PRO A 78 -9.04 -4.35 -14.46
C PRO A 78 -9.15 -5.65 -15.27
N VAL A 79 -10.36 -5.93 -15.79
CA VAL A 79 -10.69 -7.11 -16.57
C VAL A 79 -11.25 -6.66 -17.92
N LEU A 80 -10.84 -7.34 -19.00
CA LEU A 80 -11.48 -7.17 -20.31
C LEU A 80 -12.80 -7.95 -20.29
N ASP A 81 -13.90 -7.25 -20.59
CA ASP A 81 -15.28 -7.75 -20.51
C ASP A 81 -15.62 -8.87 -21.52
N THR A 82 -14.65 -9.40 -22.25
CA THR A 82 -14.90 -10.46 -23.24
C THR A 82 -13.66 -11.33 -23.40
N GLU A 83 -13.86 -12.61 -23.11
CA GLU A 83 -12.96 -13.74 -23.39
C GLU A 83 -11.68 -13.80 -22.56
N ILE A 84 -11.66 -14.69 -21.56
CA ILE A 84 -10.41 -15.24 -21.03
C ILE A 84 -9.68 -15.86 -22.23
N PRO A 85 -8.51 -15.33 -22.63
CA PRO A 85 -7.81 -15.87 -23.78
C PRO A 85 -7.49 -17.35 -23.52
N VAL A 86 -7.95 -18.24 -24.40
CA VAL A 86 -7.65 -19.69 -24.35
C VAL A 86 -6.13 -19.96 -24.31
N LYS A 87 -5.33 -18.97 -24.72
CA LYS A 87 -3.88 -18.94 -24.59
C LYS A 87 -3.48 -17.66 -23.90
N PRO A 88 -2.52 -17.69 -22.95
CA PRO A 88 -2.03 -16.47 -22.32
C PRO A 88 -1.61 -15.45 -23.40
N PRO A 89 -1.98 -14.17 -23.25
CA PRO A 89 -1.56 -13.15 -24.19
C PRO A 89 -0.04 -13.19 -24.33
N LYS A 90 0.46 -12.97 -25.55
CA LYS A 90 1.90 -12.85 -25.79
C LYS A 90 2.46 -11.83 -24.79
N PRO A 91 3.60 -12.11 -24.11
CA PRO A 91 4.13 -11.22 -23.10
C PRO A 91 4.24 -9.81 -23.66
N TYR A 92 3.60 -8.85 -23.00
CA TYR A 92 3.73 -7.45 -23.35
C TYR A 92 5.04 -6.95 -22.72
N GLY A 93 6.10 -6.85 -23.52
CA GLY A 93 7.43 -6.46 -23.05
C GLY A 93 8.31 -7.63 -22.58
N PRO A 94 9.50 -7.34 -22.01
CA PRO A 94 10.43 -8.37 -21.54
C PRO A 94 9.77 -9.22 -20.45
N ASP A 95 9.98 -10.53 -20.54
CA ASP A 95 9.41 -11.61 -19.74
C ASP A 95 8.76 -11.15 -18.41
N VAL A 96 7.43 -11.07 -18.37
CA VAL A 96 6.66 -10.72 -17.15
C VAL A 96 6.90 -11.73 -16.01
N ASN A 97 7.37 -12.93 -16.34
CA ASN A 97 7.94 -13.89 -15.39
C ASN A 97 9.43 -13.62 -15.19
N ARG A 98 9.73 -12.39 -14.80
CA ARG A 98 11.03 -12.02 -14.24
C ARG A 98 11.30 -12.92 -13.03
N ARG A 99 12.25 -13.85 -13.16
CA ARG A 99 12.61 -14.80 -12.07
C ARG A 99 13.04 -14.09 -10.78
N ASP A 100 13.39 -12.81 -10.89
CA ASP A 100 13.78 -11.90 -9.81
C ASP A 100 12.60 -11.31 -9.03
N ILE A 101 11.36 -11.33 -9.54
CA ILE A 101 10.19 -10.76 -8.86
C ILE A 101 9.21 -11.89 -8.49
N SER A 102 9.14 -12.20 -7.20
CA SER A 102 8.16 -13.17 -6.70
C SER A 102 6.74 -12.64 -6.86
N TYR A 103 5.85 -13.44 -7.46
CA TYR A 103 4.41 -13.12 -7.60
C TYR A 103 3.75 -12.59 -6.32
N ARG A 104 4.21 -13.06 -5.15
CA ARG A 104 3.69 -12.64 -3.84
C ARG A 104 3.86 -11.15 -3.58
N GLU A 105 4.91 -10.54 -4.10
CA GLU A 105 5.28 -9.16 -3.80
C GLU A 105 4.38 -8.13 -4.52
N PRO A 106 4.14 -8.19 -5.85
CA PRO A 106 3.14 -7.37 -6.51
C PRO A 106 1.74 -7.56 -5.92
N VAL A 107 1.33 -8.81 -5.67
CA VAL A 107 0.01 -9.11 -5.12
C VAL A 107 -0.16 -8.53 -3.72
N GLY A 108 0.82 -8.70 -2.83
CA GLY A 108 0.79 -8.10 -1.50
C GLY A 108 0.72 -6.57 -1.53
N SER A 109 1.45 -5.95 -2.48
CA SER A 109 1.42 -4.50 -2.68
C SER A 109 0.05 -4.01 -3.14
N LEU A 110 -0.60 -4.73 -4.07
CA LEU A 110 -1.96 -4.45 -4.52
C LEU A 110 -2.99 -4.65 -3.40
N GLN A 111 -2.87 -5.73 -2.62
CA GLN A 111 -3.75 -5.97 -1.47
C GLN A 111 -3.67 -4.84 -0.45
N TYR A 112 -2.48 -4.28 -0.23
CA TYR A 112 -2.33 -3.13 0.66
C TYR A 112 -3.04 -1.88 0.11
N LEU A 113 -2.91 -1.59 -1.19
CA LEU A 113 -3.66 -0.49 -1.82
C LEU A 113 -5.18 -0.68 -1.68
N VAL A 114 -5.67 -1.89 -1.96
CA VAL A 114 -7.08 -2.28 -1.85
C VAL A 114 -7.63 -2.02 -0.45
N ARG A 115 -6.91 -2.46 0.58
CA ARG A 115 -7.37 -2.38 1.96
C ARG A 115 -7.40 -0.95 2.51
N CYS A 116 -6.56 -0.06 1.97
CA CYS A 116 -6.38 1.26 2.57
C CYS A 116 -7.07 2.39 1.81
N THR A 117 -6.79 2.59 0.52
CA THR A 117 -7.28 3.79 -0.22
C THR A 117 -7.87 3.51 -1.59
N ARG A 118 -7.70 2.29 -2.13
CA ARG A 118 -8.12 1.92 -3.48
C ARG A 118 -8.99 0.65 -3.49
N PRO A 119 -10.12 0.63 -2.77
CA PRO A 119 -11.02 -0.54 -2.73
C PRO A 119 -11.55 -0.91 -4.12
N ASN A 120 -11.59 0.06 -5.05
CA ASN A 120 -11.97 -0.15 -6.44
C ASN A 120 -11.03 -1.09 -7.22
N LEU A 121 -9.86 -1.46 -6.68
CA LEU A 121 -8.98 -2.45 -7.29
C LEU A 121 -9.35 -3.90 -6.93
N ALA A 122 -10.19 -4.14 -5.91
CA ALA A 122 -10.60 -5.49 -5.51
C ALA A 122 -11.60 -6.12 -6.49
N ASN A 123 -12.47 -5.29 -7.05
CA ASN A 123 -13.53 -5.70 -7.95
C ASN A 123 -13.22 -5.17 -9.35
N GLY A 124 -12.66 -6.02 -10.20
CA GLY A 124 -12.77 -5.81 -11.64
C GLY A 124 -14.20 -6.11 -12.04
N VAL A 125 -14.93 -5.07 -12.44
CA VAL A 125 -16.19 -5.26 -13.20
C VAL A 125 -15.80 -5.66 -14.62
#